data_AF-A0A954K3L5-F1
#
_entry.id   AF-A0A954K3L5-F1
#
_cell.length_a   1.000
_cell.length_b   1.000
_cell.length_c   1.000
_cell.angle_alpha   90.00
_cell.angle_beta   90.00
_cell.angle_gamma   90.00
#
_symmetry.space_group_name_H-M   'P 1'
#
loop_
_entity.id
_entity.type
_entity.pdbx_description
1 polymer ?
#
loop_
_entity_poly.entity_id
_entity_poly.type
_entity_poly.pdbx_seq_one_letter_code
_entity_poly.pdbx_strand_id
1 'polypeptide(L)'
;ASPTHTELINWLAAEFMEHQWSIKHLHRLILLSEAYQRSSKGVPLEQANLSKDRDNLLLWKFPTNRMEAEVIRDSLFYLANDLDPKMYGQELEQDQGLTTNRRSLYYSHHGEAKMEFLELFDGASATDCYQRTTSIMPQQALALTNSELTVLKSRQIAAHLWTQFDSHSEQKQSAAQKQQAFVQHAFELILSRPATDKELTAAIHFLARQEQLFAKSPTKPISDQKQKPLKDFSQPAPQPAARARESFVQALFSHNDFVTIR
;
A
#
# COMPACT_ATOMS: atom_id res chain seq x y z
N ALA A 1 13.11 -24.58 -19.35
CA ALA A 1 11.72 -25.07 -19.21
C ALA A 1 10.96 -24.75 -20.50
N SER A 2 10.10 -25.65 -20.99
CA SER A 2 9.27 -25.38 -22.16
C SER A 2 8.14 -24.39 -21.81
N PRO A 3 7.78 -23.45 -22.70
CA PRO A 3 6.72 -22.49 -22.43
C PRO A 3 5.35 -23.19 -22.35
N THR A 4 4.54 -22.83 -21.35
CA THR A 4 3.25 -23.46 -21.06
C THR A 4 2.23 -23.30 -22.19
N HIS A 5 2.28 -22.19 -22.94
CA HIS A 5 1.32 -21.85 -24.00
C HIS A 5 2.04 -21.55 -25.32
N THR A 6 2.71 -22.55 -25.89
CA THR A 6 3.54 -22.38 -27.10
C THR A 6 2.71 -21.89 -28.30
N GLU A 7 1.51 -22.42 -28.50
CA GLU A 7 0.63 -22.02 -29.61
C GLU A 7 0.21 -20.55 -29.53
N LEU A 8 -0.14 -20.07 -28.34
CA LEU A 8 -0.48 -18.67 -28.10
C LEU A 8 0.69 -17.74 -28.39
N ILE A 9 1.89 -18.10 -27.95
CA ILE A 9 3.10 -17.29 -28.17
C ILE A 9 3.42 -17.23 -29.68
N ASN A 10 3.31 -18.34 -30.39
CA ASN A 10 3.51 -18.38 -31.84
C ASN A 10 2.49 -17.51 -32.58
N TRP A 11 1.22 -17.55 -32.15
CA TRP A 11 0.17 -16.71 -32.73
C TRP A 11 0.44 -15.22 -32.48
N LEU A 12 0.80 -14.84 -31.25
CA LEU A 12 1.17 -13.46 -30.91
C LEU A 12 2.39 -12.98 -31.69
N ALA A 13 3.37 -13.86 -31.94
CA ALA A 13 4.54 -13.52 -32.74
C ALA A 13 4.18 -13.29 -34.22
N ALA A 14 3.28 -14.10 -34.79
CA ALA A 14 2.78 -13.90 -36.15
C ALA A 14 2.01 -12.58 -36.27
N GLU A 15 1.08 -12.32 -35.35
CA GLU A 15 0.31 -11.06 -35.26
C GLU A 15 1.25 -9.84 -35.15
N PHE A 16 2.31 -9.96 -34.36
CA PHE A 16 3.28 -8.88 -34.19
C PHE A 16 4.03 -8.56 -35.48
N MET A 17 4.41 -9.59 -36.25
CA MET A 17 5.05 -9.41 -37.56
C MET A 17 4.09 -8.81 -38.61
N GLU A 18 2.86 -9.30 -38.66
CA GLU A 18 1.83 -8.83 -39.60
C GLU A 18 1.45 -7.36 -39.35
N HIS A 19 1.48 -6.92 -38.09
CA HIS A 19 1.20 -5.55 -37.68
C HIS A 19 2.44 -4.65 -37.56
N GLN A 20 3.45 -4.89 -38.40
CA GLN A 20 4.64 -4.02 -38.54
C GLN A 20 5.42 -3.85 -37.23
N TRP A 21 5.49 -4.90 -36.41
CA TRP A 21 6.22 -4.89 -35.15
C TRP A 21 5.71 -3.81 -34.17
N SER A 22 4.42 -3.49 -34.23
CA SER A 22 3.79 -2.48 -33.38
C SER A 22 3.52 -3.01 -31.97
N ILE A 23 4.36 -2.62 -31.02
CA ILE A 23 4.19 -2.98 -29.59
C ILE A 23 2.85 -2.47 -29.06
N LYS A 24 2.41 -1.29 -29.50
CA LYS A 24 1.13 -0.70 -29.09
C LYS A 24 -0.06 -1.57 -29.51
N HIS A 25 -0.03 -2.16 -30.69
CA HIS A 25 -1.05 -3.09 -31.16
C HIS A 25 -1.09 -4.34 -30.29
N LEU A 26 0.07 -4.95 -30.06
CA LEU A 26 0.20 -6.15 -29.24
C LEU A 26 -0.29 -5.92 -27.80
N HIS A 27 0.11 -4.81 -27.18
CA HIS A 27 -0.39 -4.43 -25.85
C HIS A 27 -1.91 -4.26 -25.85
N ARG A 28 -2.48 -3.56 -26.83
CA ARG A 28 -3.93 -3.39 -26.92
C ARG A 28 -4.63 -4.75 -27.02
N LEU A 29 -4.12 -5.65 -27.86
CA LEU A 29 -4.70 -6.98 -28.05
C LEU A 29 -4.69 -7.79 -26.76
N ILE A 30 -3.58 -7.79 -26.02
CA ILE A 30 -3.47 -8.48 -24.73
C ILE A 30 -4.43 -7.84 -23.70
N LEU A 31 -4.41 -6.51 -23.57
CA LEU A 31 -5.23 -5.79 -22.59
C LEU A 31 -6.75 -5.89 -22.88
N LEU A 32 -7.13 -6.13 -24.13
CA LEU A 32 -8.52 -6.34 -24.55
C LEU A 32 -8.95 -7.81 -24.57
N SER A 33 -8.04 -8.75 -24.26
CA SER A 33 -8.39 -10.16 -24.20
C SER A 33 -9.28 -10.47 -22.98
N GLU A 34 -10.18 -11.45 -23.15
CA GLU A 34 -11.03 -11.93 -22.04
C GLU A 34 -10.21 -12.46 -20.86
N ALA A 35 -9.03 -13.04 -21.14
CA ALA A 35 -8.12 -13.54 -20.11
C ALA A 35 -7.59 -12.40 -19.24
N TYR A 36 -7.16 -11.29 -19.85
CA TYR A 36 -6.65 -10.13 -19.11
C TYR A 36 -7.77 -9.37 -18.38
N GLN A 37 -8.95 -9.25 -18.98
CA GLN A 37 -10.08 -8.51 -18.40
C GLN A 37 -10.85 -9.31 -17.34
N ARG A 38 -10.48 -10.58 -17.10
CA ARG A 38 -11.16 -11.44 -16.14
C ARG A 38 -10.98 -10.92 -14.72
N SER A 39 -12.09 -10.80 -13.99
CA SER A 39 -12.05 -10.38 -12.58
C SER A 39 -11.31 -11.42 -11.73
N SER A 40 -10.42 -10.92 -10.89
CA SER A 40 -9.65 -11.72 -9.92
C SER A 40 -10.06 -11.43 -8.47
N LYS A 41 -11.08 -10.58 -8.29
CA LYS A 41 -11.53 -10.14 -6.96
C LYS A 41 -12.24 -11.26 -6.22
N GLY A 42 -11.77 -11.53 -5.00
CA GLY A 42 -12.52 -12.28 -4.00
C GLY A 42 -12.84 -13.73 -4.38
N VAL A 43 -11.95 -14.40 -5.12
CA VAL A 43 -12.04 -15.83 -5.42
C VAL A 43 -12.26 -16.60 -4.10
N PRO A 44 -13.47 -17.15 -3.86
CA PRO A 44 -13.73 -17.89 -2.64
C PRO A 44 -12.86 -19.14 -2.60
N LEU A 45 -12.48 -19.58 -1.41
CA LEU A 45 -11.70 -20.82 -1.21
C LEU A 45 -12.41 -22.05 -1.82
N GLU A 46 -13.73 -21.98 -1.99
CA GLU A 46 -14.59 -23.03 -2.54
C GLU A 46 -14.72 -23.00 -4.08
N GLN A 47 -14.00 -22.11 -4.76
CA GLN A 47 -14.13 -21.99 -6.21
C GLN A 47 -13.64 -23.25 -6.93
N ALA A 48 -14.49 -23.84 -7.78
CA ALA A 48 -14.20 -25.08 -8.50
C ALA A 48 -12.96 -25.02 -9.41
N ASN A 49 -12.48 -23.82 -9.75
CA ASN A 49 -11.24 -23.65 -10.51
C ASN A 49 -10.00 -23.85 -9.62
N LEU A 50 -10.08 -23.58 -8.33
CA LEU A 50 -8.96 -23.73 -7.39
C LEU A 50 -8.59 -25.19 -7.15
N SER A 51 -9.56 -26.11 -7.28
CA SER A 51 -9.32 -27.56 -7.24
C SER A 51 -8.80 -28.12 -8.58
N LYS A 52 -9.07 -27.45 -9.70
CA LYS A 52 -8.64 -27.88 -11.05
C LYS A 52 -7.29 -27.30 -11.46
N ASP A 53 -7.02 -26.04 -11.13
CA ASP A 53 -5.81 -25.31 -11.47
C ASP A 53 -5.37 -24.42 -10.30
N ARG A 54 -4.77 -25.07 -9.30
CA ARG A 54 -4.28 -24.42 -8.07
C ARG A 54 -3.15 -23.42 -8.34
N ASP A 55 -2.26 -23.77 -9.27
CA ASP A 55 -1.08 -22.99 -9.62
C ASP A 55 -1.40 -21.86 -10.62
N ASN A 56 -2.66 -21.75 -11.05
CA ASN A 56 -3.14 -20.74 -11.98
C ASN A 56 -2.37 -20.76 -13.31
N LEU A 57 -1.99 -21.95 -13.77
CA LEU A 57 -1.26 -22.12 -15.03
C LEU A 57 -2.12 -21.69 -16.23
N LEU A 58 -3.44 -21.91 -16.17
CA LEU A 58 -4.38 -21.53 -17.22
C LEU A 58 -4.79 -20.05 -17.15
N LEU A 59 -4.17 -19.27 -16.25
CA LEU A 59 -4.40 -17.83 -16.08
C LEU A 59 -5.88 -17.49 -15.91
N TRP A 60 -6.61 -18.30 -15.14
CA TRP A 60 -8.04 -18.08 -14.92
C TRP A 60 -8.31 -16.92 -13.96
N LYS A 61 -7.28 -16.42 -13.28
CA LYS A 61 -7.25 -15.16 -12.54
C LYS A 61 -5.88 -14.47 -12.74
N PHE A 62 -5.82 -13.18 -12.48
CA PHE A 62 -4.58 -12.44 -12.38
C PHE A 62 -3.76 -12.96 -11.19
N PRO A 63 -2.47 -13.28 -11.37
CA PRO A 63 -1.61 -13.71 -10.28
C PRO A 63 -1.38 -12.55 -9.32
N THR A 64 -1.53 -12.80 -8.02
CA THR A 64 -1.19 -11.81 -7.00
C THR A 64 0.31 -11.53 -7.06
N ASN A 65 0.68 -10.29 -7.36
CA ASN A 65 2.08 -9.86 -7.37
C ASN A 65 2.37 -9.03 -6.13
N ARG A 66 3.57 -9.17 -5.57
CA ARG A 66 4.02 -8.33 -4.48
C ARG A 66 4.48 -6.97 -5.03
N MET A 67 4.16 -5.90 -4.31
CA MET A 67 4.65 -4.56 -4.67
C MET A 67 6.16 -4.49 -4.50
N GLU A 68 6.79 -3.72 -5.38
CA GLU A 68 8.22 -3.41 -5.30
C GLU A 68 8.49 -2.42 -4.14
N ALA A 69 9.71 -2.43 -3.62
CA ALA A 69 10.09 -1.62 -2.47
C ALA A 69 9.79 -0.12 -2.65
N GLU A 70 10.09 0.41 -3.84
CA GLU A 70 9.87 1.80 -4.21
C GLU A 70 8.38 2.15 -4.21
N VAL A 71 7.54 1.22 -4.67
CA VAL A 71 6.08 1.39 -4.70
C VAL A 71 5.52 1.42 -3.29
N ILE A 72 6.00 0.54 -2.39
CA ILE A 72 5.55 0.50 -0.99
C ILE A 72 5.89 1.84 -0.29
N ARG A 73 7.14 2.30 -0.41
CA ARG A 73 7.58 3.57 0.19
C ARG A 73 6.82 4.76 -0.39
N ASP A 74 6.79 4.90 -1.71
CA ASP A 74 6.14 6.03 -2.38
C ASP A 74 4.63 6.04 -2.09
N SER A 75 3.99 4.88 -1.93
CA SER A 75 2.58 4.77 -1.55
C SER A 75 2.31 5.35 -0.16
N LEU A 76 3.18 5.11 0.83
CA LEU A 76 3.02 5.70 2.17
C LEU A 76 3.01 7.24 2.13
N PHE A 77 3.90 7.84 1.34
CA PHE A 77 3.94 9.29 1.14
C PHE A 77 2.76 9.79 0.29
N TYR A 78 2.37 9.05 -0.74
CA TYR A 78 1.26 9.41 -1.62
C TYR A 78 -0.07 9.43 -0.86
N LEU A 79 -0.35 8.38 -0.07
CA LEU A 79 -1.56 8.28 0.74
C LEU A 79 -1.65 9.41 1.78
N ALA A 80 -0.51 9.85 2.31
CA ALA A 80 -0.43 10.98 3.23
C ALA A 80 -0.54 12.37 2.55
N ASN A 81 -0.64 12.39 1.21
CA ASN A 81 -0.60 13.59 0.37
C ASN A 81 0.68 14.43 0.59
N ASP A 82 1.81 13.74 0.75
CA ASP A 82 3.10 14.36 1.07
C ASP A 82 4.19 14.05 0.02
N LEU A 83 3.94 13.13 -0.91
CA LEU A 83 4.91 12.75 -1.93
C LEU A 83 5.21 13.93 -2.87
N ASP A 84 6.49 14.22 -3.13
CA ASP A 84 6.94 15.15 -4.18
C ASP A 84 7.04 14.42 -5.54
N PRO A 85 6.14 14.70 -6.50
CA PRO A 85 6.13 14.03 -7.80
C PRO A 85 7.04 14.71 -8.84
N LYS A 86 7.74 15.81 -8.50
CA LYS A 86 8.50 16.59 -9.48
C LYS A 86 9.50 15.71 -10.22
N MET A 87 9.43 15.69 -11.55
CA MET A 87 10.37 14.94 -12.37
C MET A 87 11.71 15.66 -12.47
N TYR A 88 12.78 14.87 -12.64
CA TYR A 88 14.17 15.31 -12.77
C TYR A 88 14.71 15.99 -11.50
N GLY A 89 16.03 16.08 -11.40
CA GLY A 89 16.71 16.66 -10.25
C GLY A 89 18.02 15.94 -9.96
N GLN A 90 18.70 16.40 -8.92
CA GLN A 90 19.89 15.74 -8.41
C GLN A 90 19.50 14.46 -7.66
N GLU A 91 20.39 13.48 -7.72
CA GLU A 91 20.38 12.31 -6.85
C GLU A 91 20.49 12.72 -5.38
N LEU A 92 19.72 12.06 -4.51
CA LEU A 92 19.75 12.24 -3.07
C LEU A 92 20.48 11.07 -2.40
N GLU A 93 21.16 11.34 -1.29
CA GLU A 93 21.81 10.30 -0.49
C GLU A 93 20.79 9.32 0.11
N GLN A 94 21.14 8.03 0.13
CA GLN A 94 20.30 6.93 0.59
C GLN A 94 19.77 7.11 2.03
N ASP A 95 20.53 7.76 2.91
CA ASP A 95 20.18 7.99 4.32
C ASP A 95 18.97 8.94 4.47
N GLN A 96 18.69 9.76 3.45
CA GLN A 96 17.56 10.69 3.43
C GLN A 96 16.24 10.00 3.02
N GLY A 97 16.25 8.68 2.87
CA GLY A 97 15.10 7.89 2.43
C GLY A 97 13.89 7.95 3.38
N LEU A 98 14.12 8.08 4.68
CA LEU A 98 13.02 8.11 5.66
C LEU A 98 12.51 9.53 5.95
N THR A 99 13.33 10.55 5.68
CA THR A 99 13.06 11.94 6.05
C THR A 99 12.52 12.77 4.90
N THR A 100 13.06 12.58 3.70
CA THR A 100 12.67 13.35 2.51
C THR A 100 11.48 12.69 1.82
N ASN A 101 10.56 13.50 1.33
CA ASN A 101 9.33 13.09 0.66
C ASN A 101 9.48 12.89 -0.87
N ARG A 102 10.71 12.80 -1.35
CA ARG A 102 11.05 12.59 -2.76
C ARG A 102 10.76 11.14 -3.15
N ARG A 103 10.34 10.92 -4.40
CA ARG A 103 10.18 9.57 -4.96
C ARG A 103 11.44 8.73 -4.81
N SER A 104 11.25 7.45 -4.49
CA SER A 104 12.31 6.47 -4.21
C SER A 104 13.32 6.31 -5.34
N LEU A 105 12.89 6.58 -6.58
CA LEU A 105 13.72 6.53 -7.79
C LEU A 105 14.91 7.50 -7.76
N TYR A 106 14.83 8.61 -7.01
CA TYR A 106 15.86 9.66 -7.02
C TYR A 106 16.93 9.48 -5.95
N TYR A 107 16.90 8.39 -5.19
CA TYR A 107 17.92 8.09 -4.19
C TYR A 107 19.07 7.31 -4.80
N SER A 108 20.25 7.52 -4.23
CA SER A 108 21.43 6.80 -4.61
C SER A 108 21.26 5.31 -4.42
N HIS A 109 21.67 4.58 -5.45
CA HIS A 109 21.57 3.14 -5.49
C HIS A 109 22.79 2.56 -6.20
N HIS A 110 23.83 2.28 -5.42
CA HIS A 110 25.06 1.63 -5.88
C HIS A 110 25.57 0.65 -4.83
N GLY A 111 26.57 -0.17 -5.16
CA GLY A 111 26.96 -1.39 -4.42
C GLY A 111 26.81 -1.34 -2.90
N GLU A 112 27.41 -0.34 -2.24
CA GLU A 112 27.37 -0.15 -0.78
C GLU A 112 26.36 0.91 -0.32
N ALA A 113 25.92 1.80 -1.21
CA ALA A 113 24.99 2.87 -0.90
C ALA A 113 23.58 2.48 -1.35
N LYS A 114 22.85 1.87 -0.44
CA LYS A 114 21.45 1.47 -0.63
C LYS A 114 20.62 1.99 0.54
N MET A 115 19.39 2.38 0.25
CA MET A 115 18.44 2.73 1.30
C MET A 115 18.02 1.45 2.04
N GLU A 116 18.24 1.39 3.35
CA GLU A 116 17.92 0.22 4.19
C GLU A 116 16.45 -0.22 4.05
N PHE A 117 15.53 0.75 3.98
CA PHE A 117 14.12 0.44 3.76
C PHE A 117 13.90 -0.28 2.42
N LEU A 118 14.53 0.18 1.33
CA LEU A 118 14.35 -0.44 0.03
C LEU A 118 14.97 -1.83 -0.02
N GLU A 119 16.14 -2.00 0.57
CA GLU A 119 16.81 -3.31 0.66
C GLU A 119 15.96 -4.32 1.44
N LEU A 120 15.35 -3.91 2.55
CA LEU A 120 14.48 -4.77 3.33
C LEU A 120 13.29 -5.30 2.53
N PHE A 121 12.76 -4.53 1.57
CA PHE A 121 11.64 -4.91 0.70
C PHE A 121 12.07 -5.49 -0.65
N ASP A 122 13.21 -6.18 -0.68
CA ASP A 122 13.75 -6.83 -1.89
C ASP A 122 14.01 -5.83 -3.03
N GLY A 123 14.55 -4.65 -2.69
CA GLY A 123 14.94 -3.63 -3.66
C GLY A 123 15.91 -4.16 -4.73
N ALA A 124 15.98 -3.45 -5.86
CA ALA A 124 16.86 -3.85 -6.96
C ALA A 124 18.32 -4.03 -6.48
N SER A 125 19.06 -4.94 -7.11
CA SER A 125 20.51 -4.99 -6.95
C SER A 125 21.16 -4.20 -8.09
N ALA A 126 22.03 -3.24 -7.77
CA ALA A 126 22.82 -2.53 -8.77
C ALA A 126 23.84 -3.45 -9.48
N THR A 127 24.22 -4.56 -8.84
CA THR A 127 25.29 -5.47 -9.32
C THR A 127 24.77 -6.72 -10.01
N ASP A 128 23.50 -7.08 -9.80
CA ASP A 128 22.88 -8.30 -10.33
C ASP A 128 21.61 -7.96 -11.10
N CYS A 129 21.44 -8.47 -12.33
CA CYS A 129 20.15 -8.35 -13.02
C CYS A 129 19.91 -9.41 -14.10
N TYR A 130 19.05 -10.38 -13.79
CA TYR A 130 18.16 -11.03 -14.74
C TYR A 130 16.70 -11.11 -14.22
N GLN A 131 16.51 -11.12 -12.90
CA GLN A 131 15.19 -11.13 -12.24
C GLN A 131 15.33 -10.59 -10.80
N ARG A 132 14.40 -9.74 -10.36
CA ARG A 132 14.32 -9.30 -8.95
C ARG A 132 13.82 -10.45 -8.08
N THR A 133 14.46 -10.66 -6.93
CA THR A 133 13.99 -11.62 -5.94
C THR A 133 12.76 -11.10 -5.23
N THR A 134 11.84 -11.99 -4.85
CA THR A 134 10.70 -11.63 -4.01
C THR A 134 10.66 -12.57 -2.82
N SER A 135 10.70 -12.00 -1.62
CA SER A 135 10.72 -12.76 -0.38
C SER A 135 9.49 -12.42 0.47
N ILE A 136 9.15 -13.27 1.44
CA ILE A 136 8.15 -12.96 2.47
C ILE A 136 8.84 -13.13 3.80
N MET A 137 9.41 -12.04 4.32
CA MET A 137 10.19 -12.05 5.55
C MET A 137 9.42 -11.39 6.70
N PRO A 138 9.38 -11.97 7.90
CA PRO A 138 8.74 -11.35 9.07
C PRO A 138 9.27 -9.94 9.38
N GLN A 139 10.55 -9.68 9.09
CA GLN A 139 11.20 -8.39 9.26
C GLN A 139 10.52 -7.28 8.46
N GLN A 140 9.99 -7.59 7.27
CA GLN A 140 9.27 -6.62 6.44
C GLN A 140 7.96 -6.17 7.10
N ALA A 141 7.20 -7.10 7.69
CA ALA A 141 5.99 -6.78 8.44
C ALA A 141 6.30 -6.02 9.75
N LEU A 142 7.41 -6.37 10.40
CA LEU A 142 7.89 -5.68 11.60
C LEU A 142 8.28 -4.23 11.28
N ALA A 143 8.96 -4.00 10.16
CA ALA A 143 9.32 -2.66 9.71
C ALA A 143 8.10 -1.81 9.37
N LEU A 144 7.08 -2.35 8.69
CA LEU A 144 5.82 -1.62 8.50
C LEU A 144 5.18 -1.26 9.84
N THR A 145 5.20 -2.17 10.81
CA THR A 145 4.58 -1.92 12.12
C THR A 145 5.34 -0.88 12.94
N ASN A 146 6.68 -0.88 12.93
CA ASN A 146 7.50 -0.11 13.88
C ASN A 146 8.27 1.07 13.26
N SER A 147 8.38 1.16 11.94
CA SER A 147 9.13 2.25 11.30
C SER A 147 8.53 3.61 11.64
N GLU A 148 9.41 4.57 11.93
CA GLU A 148 9.03 5.96 12.14
C GLU A 148 8.23 6.49 10.95
N LEU A 149 8.62 6.14 9.72
CA LEU A 149 7.91 6.54 8.51
C LEU A 149 6.44 6.12 8.56
N THR A 150 6.17 4.84 8.84
CA THR A 150 4.81 4.34 8.90
C THR A 150 4.01 5.01 10.01
N VAL A 151 4.61 5.20 11.19
CA VAL A 151 3.96 5.86 12.32
C VAL A 151 3.62 7.32 12.00
N LEU A 152 4.52 8.06 11.35
CA LEU A 152 4.28 9.45 10.97
C LEU A 152 3.19 9.55 9.90
N LYS A 153 3.25 8.70 8.87
CA LYS A 153 2.27 8.72 7.78
C LYS A 153 0.90 8.24 8.23
N SER A 154 0.81 7.27 9.13
CA SER A 154 -0.48 6.82 9.69
C SER A 154 -1.20 7.94 10.43
N ARG A 155 -0.46 8.75 11.19
CA ARG A 155 -1.00 9.93 11.90
C ARG A 155 -1.49 10.99 10.94
N GLN A 156 -0.68 11.32 9.93
CA GLN A 156 -1.03 12.29 8.90
C GLN A 156 -2.30 11.87 8.13
N ILE A 157 -2.39 10.60 7.72
CA ILE A 157 -3.54 10.06 7.00
C ILE A 157 -4.80 10.05 7.89
N ALA A 158 -4.69 9.58 9.12
CA ALA A 158 -5.82 9.54 10.05
C ALA A 158 -6.39 10.95 10.33
N ALA A 159 -5.51 11.94 10.46
CA ALA A 159 -5.92 13.33 10.65
C ALA A 159 -6.58 13.91 9.40
N HIS A 160 -5.99 13.73 8.21
CA HIS A 160 -6.57 14.20 6.95
C HIS A 160 -7.92 13.56 6.64
N LEU A 161 -8.04 12.25 6.82
CA LEU A 161 -9.31 11.54 6.63
C LEU A 161 -10.38 12.10 7.57
N TRP A 162 -10.05 12.33 8.84
CA TRP A 162 -11.04 12.82 9.79
C TRP A 162 -11.48 14.26 9.55
N THR A 163 -10.55 15.16 9.19
CA THR A 163 -10.89 16.56 8.90
C THR A 163 -11.76 16.70 7.66
N GLN A 164 -11.61 15.82 6.67
CA GLN A 164 -12.51 15.76 5.51
C GLN A 164 -13.96 15.44 5.91
N PHE A 165 -14.17 14.56 6.90
CA PHE A 165 -15.52 14.29 7.42
C PHE A 165 -16.08 15.42 8.27
N ASP A 166 -15.25 16.12 9.04
CA ASP A 166 -15.69 17.29 9.83
C ASP A 166 -16.18 18.44 8.93
N SER A 167 -15.58 18.61 7.73
CA SER A 167 -15.95 19.69 6.80
C SER A 167 -17.16 19.38 5.92
N HIS A 168 -17.41 18.10 5.58
CA HIS A 168 -18.51 17.70 4.68
C HIS A 168 -19.80 17.31 5.41
N SER A 169 -19.78 17.21 6.75
CA SER A 169 -20.97 16.85 7.54
C SER A 169 -21.83 18.07 7.88
N GLU A 170 -22.56 18.62 6.91
CA GLU A 170 -23.69 19.54 7.19
C GLU A 170 -24.90 18.81 7.79
N GLN A 171 -24.97 17.49 7.65
CA GLN A 171 -25.98 16.65 8.28
C GLN A 171 -25.42 16.05 9.58
N LYS A 172 -26.17 16.19 10.69
CA LYS A 172 -25.89 15.58 12.00
C LYS A 172 -25.90 14.05 11.91
N GLN A 173 -24.84 13.46 11.35
CA GLN A 173 -24.63 12.03 11.39
C GLN A 173 -24.35 11.60 12.84
N SER A 174 -24.89 10.46 13.25
CA SER A 174 -24.58 9.88 14.55
C SER A 174 -23.08 9.54 14.62
N ALA A 175 -22.45 9.69 15.79
CA ALA A 175 -21.04 9.39 15.99
C ALA A 175 -20.65 7.97 15.50
N ALA A 176 -21.57 7.00 15.65
CA ALA A 176 -21.38 5.63 15.18
C ALA A 176 -21.32 5.53 13.65
N GLN A 177 -22.18 6.28 12.94
CA GLN A 177 -22.20 6.31 11.47
C GLN A 177 -20.93 6.96 10.92
N LYS A 178 -20.46 8.03 11.58
CA LYS A 178 -19.21 8.69 11.22
C LYS A 178 -18.00 7.77 11.35
N GLN A 179 -17.97 6.96 12.41
CA GLN A 179 -16.89 5.99 12.63
C GLN A 179 -16.93 4.86 11.60
N GLN A 180 -18.12 4.40 11.23
CA GLN A 180 -18.30 3.43 10.14
C GLN A 180 -17.80 3.97 8.79
N ALA A 181 -18.19 5.20 8.45
CA ALA A 181 -17.74 5.87 7.24
C ALA A 181 -16.21 6.03 7.23
N PHE A 182 -15.62 6.43 8.35
CA PHE A 182 -14.15 6.52 8.49
C PHE A 182 -13.46 5.18 8.20
N VAL A 183 -13.96 4.08 8.77
CA VAL A 183 -13.40 2.74 8.51
C VAL A 183 -13.51 2.38 7.03
N GLN A 184 -14.68 2.55 6.41
CA GLN A 184 -14.88 2.23 4.99
C GLN A 184 -13.93 3.03 4.10
N HIS A 185 -13.85 4.35 4.30
CA HIS A 185 -12.95 5.19 3.52
C HIS A 185 -11.47 4.89 3.76
N ALA A 186 -11.07 4.51 4.99
CA ALA A 186 -9.70 4.09 5.25
C ALA A 186 -9.34 2.79 4.49
N PHE A 187 -10.26 1.83 4.42
CA PHE A 187 -10.10 0.61 3.62
C PHE A 187 -10.02 0.92 2.12
N GLU A 188 -10.89 1.80 1.62
CA GLU A 188 -10.88 2.20 0.20
C GLU A 188 -9.62 2.97 -0.16
N LEU A 189 -9.16 3.89 0.68
CA LEU A 189 -7.97 4.69 0.43
C LEU A 189 -6.69 3.84 0.47
N ILE A 190 -6.52 3.00 1.49
CA ILE A 190 -5.25 2.28 1.75
C ILE A 190 -5.21 0.94 1.01
N LEU A 191 -6.31 0.19 1.02
CA LEU A 191 -6.38 -1.17 0.44
C LEU A 191 -7.09 -1.21 -0.91
N SER A 192 -7.57 -0.07 -1.44
CA SER A 192 -8.26 0.02 -2.73
C SER A 192 -9.47 -0.92 -2.85
N ARG A 193 -10.11 -1.25 -1.73
CA ARG A 193 -11.29 -2.12 -1.65
C ARG A 193 -12.22 -1.71 -0.51
N PRO A 194 -13.53 -1.98 -0.62
CA PRO A 194 -14.43 -1.81 0.51
C PRO A 194 -14.14 -2.84 1.61
N ALA A 195 -14.42 -2.46 2.86
CA ALA A 195 -14.39 -3.36 4.01
C ALA A 195 -15.57 -4.35 3.94
N THR A 196 -15.34 -5.62 4.26
CA THR A 196 -16.42 -6.60 4.44
C THR A 196 -17.13 -6.39 5.79
N ASP A 197 -18.36 -6.90 5.95
CA ASP A 197 -19.12 -6.73 7.20
C ASP A 197 -18.38 -7.27 8.45
N LYS A 198 -17.64 -8.38 8.27
CA LYS A 198 -16.81 -8.98 9.33
C LYS A 198 -15.65 -8.04 9.70
N GLU A 199 -14.96 -7.49 8.71
CA GLU A 199 -13.85 -6.55 8.92
C GLU A 199 -14.33 -5.24 9.53
N LEU A 200 -15.48 -4.73 9.07
CA LEU A 200 -16.10 -3.52 9.60
C LEU A 200 -16.46 -3.69 11.08
N THR A 201 -17.07 -4.83 11.44
CA THR A 201 -17.38 -5.15 12.84
C THR A 201 -16.10 -5.25 13.69
N ALA A 202 -15.07 -5.94 13.19
CA ALA A 202 -13.79 -6.07 13.86
C ALA A 202 -13.06 -4.74 14.04
N ALA A 203 -13.11 -3.86 13.03
CA ALA A 203 -12.50 -2.53 13.05
C ALA A 203 -13.18 -1.61 14.07
N ILE A 204 -14.51 -1.62 14.16
CA ILE A 204 -15.24 -0.84 15.17
C ILE A 204 -14.90 -1.32 16.58
N HIS A 205 -14.89 -2.64 16.79
CA HIS A 205 -14.49 -3.22 18.08
C HIS A 205 -13.03 -2.87 18.43
N PHE A 206 -12.13 -2.91 17.45
CA PHE A 206 -10.74 -2.50 17.62
C PHE A 206 -10.63 -1.02 18.05
N LEU A 207 -11.31 -0.11 17.36
CA LEU A 207 -11.29 1.32 17.70
C LEU A 207 -11.80 1.57 19.13
N ALA A 208 -12.93 0.96 19.52
CA ALA A 208 -13.47 1.09 20.86
C ALA A 208 -12.50 0.55 21.93
N ARG A 209 -11.85 -0.59 21.66
CA ARG A 209 -10.83 -1.17 22.56
C ARG A 209 -9.61 -0.25 22.69
N GLN A 210 -9.10 0.27 21.57
CA GLN A 210 -7.93 1.16 21.58
C GLN A 210 -8.21 2.46 22.33
N GLU A 211 -9.39 3.05 22.14
CA GLU A 211 -9.80 4.25 22.85
C GLU A 211 -9.80 4.04 24.38
N GLN A 212 -10.34 2.90 24.85
CA GLN A 212 -10.30 2.53 26.27
C GLN A 212 -8.87 2.35 26.80
N LEU A 213 -7.97 1.76 26.01
CA LEU A 213 -6.57 1.58 26.40
C LEU A 213 -5.85 2.93 26.52
N PHE A 214 -6.02 3.81 25.53
CA PHE A 214 -5.40 5.13 25.55
C PHE A 214 -6.00 6.06 26.61
N ALA A 215 -7.27 5.88 26.98
CA ALA A 215 -7.87 6.58 28.11
C ALA A 215 -7.25 6.18 29.46
N LYS A 216 -6.84 4.91 29.62
CA LYS A 216 -6.18 4.41 30.84
C LYS A 216 -4.69 4.79 30.91
N SER A 217 -4.04 4.98 29.78
CA SER A 217 -2.62 5.35 29.68
C SER A 217 -2.47 6.66 28.92
N PRO A 218 -2.83 7.80 29.55
CA PRO A 218 -2.62 9.11 28.93
C PRO A 218 -1.13 9.31 28.68
N THR A 219 -0.77 9.62 27.45
CA THR A 219 0.58 10.08 27.12
C THR A 219 0.84 11.37 27.90
N LYS A 220 1.95 11.42 28.64
CA LYS A 220 2.44 12.68 29.18
C LYS A 220 2.72 13.60 27.99
N PRO A 221 2.07 14.77 27.86
CA PRO A 221 2.54 15.78 26.93
C PRO A 221 3.96 16.15 27.34
N ILE A 222 4.91 16.11 26.40
CA ILE A 222 6.25 16.63 26.66
C ILE A 222 6.07 18.12 26.98
N SER A 223 6.46 18.53 28.20
CA SER A 223 6.23 19.86 28.74
C SER A 223 7.05 20.98 28.09
N ASP A 224 7.91 20.65 27.12
CA ASP A 224 8.73 21.61 26.40
C ASP A 224 8.50 21.51 24.90
N GLN A 225 7.51 22.26 24.40
CA GLN A 225 7.60 22.94 23.11
C GLN A 225 6.41 23.91 22.99
N LYS A 226 6.74 25.20 22.91
CA LYS A 226 5.80 26.28 22.57
C LYS A 226 5.00 25.86 21.34
N GLN A 227 3.70 25.69 21.53
CA GLN A 227 2.75 25.20 20.54
C GLN A 227 2.86 26.00 19.23
N LYS A 228 3.36 25.34 18.18
CA LYS A 228 2.93 25.60 16.82
C LYS A 228 1.84 24.57 16.47
N PRO A 229 0.87 24.92 15.61
CA PRO A 229 -0.21 24.00 15.23
C PRO A 229 0.37 22.71 14.64
N LEU A 230 -0.36 21.60 14.81
CA LEU A 230 -0.08 20.24 14.32
C LEU A 230 0.30 20.21 12.82
N LYS A 231 1.51 20.64 12.47
CA LYS A 231 2.11 20.47 11.15
C LYS A 231 3.15 19.35 11.15
N ASP A 232 3.74 19.06 12.31
CA ASP A 232 4.66 17.95 12.47
C ASP A 232 3.93 16.82 13.20
N PHE A 233 3.49 15.79 12.47
CA PHE A 233 2.84 14.56 12.99
C PHE A 233 3.80 13.66 13.81
N SER A 234 4.88 14.25 14.34
CA SER A 234 5.94 13.60 15.12
C SER A 234 5.44 13.11 16.48
N GLN A 235 4.38 13.70 17.02
CA GLN A 235 3.76 13.28 18.27
C GLN A 235 2.38 12.63 18.04
N PRO A 236 1.99 11.67 18.91
CA PRO A 236 0.65 11.08 18.85
C PRO A 236 -0.43 12.11 19.24
N ALA A 237 -1.64 11.94 18.70
CA ALA A 237 -2.75 12.81 19.07
C ALA A 237 -3.07 12.76 20.58
N PRO A 238 -3.39 13.91 21.21
CA PRO A 238 -3.68 13.98 22.65
C PRO A 238 -5.03 13.35 23.00
N GLN A 239 -5.99 13.31 22.07
CA GLN A 239 -7.30 12.70 22.28
C GLN A 239 -7.22 11.18 22.08
N PRO A 240 -7.70 10.35 23.04
CA PRO A 240 -7.69 8.89 22.93
C PRO A 240 -8.37 8.36 21.66
N ALA A 241 -9.51 8.95 21.28
CA ALA A 241 -10.25 8.58 20.06
C ALA A 241 -9.49 8.90 18.77
N ALA A 242 -8.70 9.99 18.74
CA ALA A 242 -7.85 10.33 17.60
C ALA A 242 -6.69 9.34 17.50
N ARG A 243 -6.05 9.03 18.61
CA ARG A 243 -4.96 8.06 18.67
C ARG A 243 -5.39 6.64 18.29
N ALA A 244 -6.62 6.25 18.65
CA ALA A 244 -7.21 4.99 18.19
C ALA A 244 -7.30 4.91 16.66
N ARG A 245 -7.66 6.02 16.00
CA ARG A 245 -7.70 6.13 14.53
C ARG A 245 -6.31 6.07 13.90
N GLU A 246 -5.32 6.74 14.49
CA GLU A 246 -3.91 6.65 14.05
C GLU A 246 -3.41 5.19 14.11
N SER A 247 -3.68 4.51 15.22
CA SER A 247 -3.30 3.10 15.41
C SER A 247 -4.04 2.17 14.44
N PHE A 248 -5.30 2.47 14.11
CA PHE A 248 -6.06 1.71 13.12
C PHE A 248 -5.48 1.86 11.71
N VAL A 249 -5.16 3.08 11.28
CA VAL A 249 -4.49 3.31 9.99
C VAL A 249 -3.13 2.60 9.95
N GLN A 250 -2.37 2.66 11.04
CA GLN A 250 -1.09 1.94 11.14
C GLN A 250 -1.28 0.42 10.98
N ALA A 251 -2.34 -0.14 11.58
CA ALA A 251 -2.65 -1.57 11.46
C ALA A 251 -3.02 -1.98 10.02
N LEU A 252 -3.64 -1.08 9.24
CA LEU A 252 -3.98 -1.35 7.84
C LEU A 252 -2.74 -1.48 6.95
N PHE A 253 -1.64 -0.78 7.26
CA PHE A 253 -0.38 -0.95 6.53
C PHE A 253 0.24 -2.33 6.72
N SER A 254 0.01 -2.98 7.87
CA SER A 254 0.46 -4.35 8.11
C SER A 254 -0.46 -5.40 7.47
N HIS A 255 -1.51 -4.99 6.76
CA HIS A 255 -2.41 -5.90 6.05
C HIS A 255 -1.74 -6.43 4.77
N ASN A 256 -1.90 -7.72 4.46
CA ASN A 256 -1.29 -8.35 3.28
C ASN A 256 -1.70 -7.67 1.96
N ASP A 257 -2.93 -7.18 1.88
CA ASP A 257 -3.44 -6.45 0.71
C ASP A 257 -2.70 -5.12 0.47
N PHE A 258 -2.07 -4.52 1.49
CA PHE A 258 -1.31 -3.27 1.30
C PHE A 258 -0.05 -3.48 0.46
N VAL A 259 0.59 -4.65 0.57
CA VAL A 259 1.85 -4.97 -0.14
C VAL A 259 1.63 -5.83 -1.38
N THR A 260 0.37 -6.06 -1.80
CA THR A 260 0.05 -6.93 -2.94
C THR A 260 -0.85 -6.25 -3.96
N ILE A 261 -0.61 -6.55 -5.24
CA ILE A 261 -1.40 -6.13 -6.40
C ILE A 261 -2.21 -7.33 -6.87
N ARG A 262 -3.50 -7.15 -7.10
CA ARG A 262 -4.47 -8.19 -7.51
C ARG A 262 -5.33 -7.74 -8.68
#